data_AF-A0A932NSZ4-F1
#
_entry.id   AF-A0A932NSZ4-F1
#
_cell.length_a   1.000
_cell.length_b   1.000
_cell.length_c   1.000
_cell.angle_alpha   90.00
_cell.angle_beta   90.00
_cell.angle_gamma   90.00
#
_symmetry.space_group_name_H-M   'P 1'
#
loop_
_entity.id
_entity.type
_entity.pdbx_description
1 polymer ?
#
loop_
_entity_poly.entity_id
_entity_poly.type
_entity_poly.pdbx_seq_one_letter_code
_entity_poly.pdbx_strand_id
1 'polypeptide(L)'
;MMLVLVAWAARPDLLGVTSFVRASFLDAAAYHPLLAFFHSRALPLPALLRAWVQLALTLFRPVTEGGYVVFVADGLKVGKEGRKMPAVKSLHQESENNSKAEYIMGHSFQVLALLAQTAGGQVLAVPLLARICEGLVGRRADARKSQLVKLADMFLEVTGLAAVRAVLVADAYYASRTVIEPLLARGHHLISRARKNAVAYEPAPSTTTKRRGRPKKYGRKVRLRDLFKAWQSFTTVPSPVYGEKGIALQYRSVDLLWRPVGRSIRFVLVKHPTRGRLILLSSSCDLDPVAVIKLYGLRFKIEVSFKQALNTVGGYAYHFWMMAMTPIRRGAGNQHIDRRTTCYQKAVARKLDAYHRYVQLACIVQGLLQHLAVNLSQSVWAAFGSWLRTMRKDLVPSEMVVAHALRAHLPEFLLDTSGNTKLQKFILSRAHVDRMPGFQMAE
;
A
#
# COMPACT_ATOMS: atom_id res chain seq x y z
N MET A 1 4.14 -18.88 12.55
CA MET A 1 3.78 -18.00 11.41
C MET A 1 2.63 -18.58 10.60
N MET A 2 2.74 -19.80 10.04
CA MET A 2 1.68 -20.40 9.21
C MET A 2 0.30 -20.38 9.88
N LEU A 3 0.21 -20.80 11.14
CA LEU A 3 -1.02 -20.70 11.94
C LEU A 3 -1.64 -19.29 11.90
N VAL A 4 -0.84 -18.24 12.09
CA VAL A 4 -1.32 -16.86 12.07
C VAL A 4 -1.82 -16.49 10.68
N LEU A 5 -1.15 -16.92 9.60
CA LEU A 5 -1.61 -16.63 8.23
C LEU A 5 -2.96 -17.30 7.94
N VAL A 6 -3.12 -18.58 8.31
CA VAL A 6 -4.37 -19.34 8.12
C VAL A 6 -5.49 -18.77 8.99
N ALA A 7 -5.23 -18.57 10.28
CA ALA A 7 -6.21 -18.00 11.20
C ALA A 7 -6.68 -16.62 10.75
N TRP A 8 -5.78 -15.81 10.20
CA TRP A 8 -6.11 -14.48 9.69
C TRP A 8 -6.90 -14.54 8.38
N ALA A 9 -6.54 -15.45 7.47
CA ALA A 9 -7.27 -15.63 6.23
C ALA A 9 -8.71 -16.15 6.47
N ALA A 10 -8.93 -16.94 7.53
CA ALA A 10 -10.21 -17.59 7.83
C ALA A 10 -11.04 -16.90 8.92
N ARG A 11 -10.55 -15.86 9.60
CA ARG A 11 -11.29 -15.26 10.73
C ARG A 11 -12.60 -14.59 10.32
N PRO A 12 -13.67 -14.73 11.12
CA PRO A 12 -14.97 -14.10 10.84
C PRO A 12 -15.05 -12.63 11.28
N ASP A 13 -14.13 -12.17 12.13
CA ASP A 13 -14.18 -10.87 12.80
C ASP A 13 -12.81 -10.17 12.82
N LEU A 14 -12.80 -8.87 13.17
CA LEU A 14 -11.60 -8.02 13.13
C LEU A 14 -11.07 -7.67 14.53
N LEU A 15 -11.32 -8.49 15.55
CA LEU A 15 -10.96 -8.21 16.95
C LEU A 15 -9.50 -8.57 17.28
N GLY A 16 -8.58 -8.28 16.36
CA GLY A 16 -7.14 -8.46 16.54
C GLY A 16 -6.73 -9.92 16.77
N VAL A 17 -5.88 -10.16 17.77
CA VAL A 17 -5.29 -11.48 18.06
C VAL A 17 -6.31 -12.48 18.61
N THR A 18 -7.32 -12.01 19.32
CA THR A 18 -8.39 -12.86 19.85
C THR A 18 -9.13 -13.60 18.73
N SER A 19 -9.29 -12.95 17.58
CA SER A 19 -9.88 -13.56 16.39
C SER A 19 -9.07 -14.76 15.88
N PHE A 20 -7.75 -14.81 16.10
CA PHE A 20 -6.94 -15.96 15.67
C PHE A 20 -7.18 -17.19 16.56
N VAL A 21 -7.41 -16.97 17.85
CA VAL A 21 -7.80 -18.04 18.78
C VAL A 21 -9.13 -18.64 18.32
N ARG A 22 -10.14 -17.80 18.07
CA ARG A 22 -11.45 -18.24 17.58
C ARG A 22 -11.37 -18.94 16.22
N ALA A 23 -10.70 -18.31 15.24
CA ALA A 23 -10.64 -18.81 13.87
C ALA A 23 -9.91 -20.15 13.74
N SER A 24 -9.04 -20.50 14.68
CA SER A 24 -8.32 -21.77 14.70
C SER A 24 -8.75 -22.69 15.84
N PHE A 25 -9.90 -22.41 16.46
CA PHE A 25 -10.50 -23.22 17.53
C PHE A 25 -9.57 -23.47 18.72
N LEU A 26 -8.59 -22.59 18.95
CA LEU A 26 -7.56 -22.80 19.96
C LEU A 26 -8.12 -22.57 21.37
N ASP A 27 -7.47 -23.21 22.34
CA ASP A 27 -7.69 -22.93 23.75
C ASP A 27 -7.33 -21.47 24.12
N ALA A 28 -7.98 -20.92 25.15
CA ALA A 28 -7.75 -19.56 25.62
C ALA A 28 -6.28 -19.31 26.03
N ALA A 29 -5.58 -20.33 26.53
CA ALA A 29 -4.17 -20.27 26.87
C ALA A 29 -3.27 -19.91 25.68
N ALA A 30 -3.72 -20.12 24.43
CA ALA A 30 -2.98 -19.74 23.23
C ALA A 30 -2.91 -18.22 22.98
N TYR A 31 -3.76 -17.42 23.65
CA TYR A 31 -3.83 -15.97 23.44
C TYR A 31 -2.50 -15.25 23.76
N HIS A 32 -1.92 -15.50 24.94
CA HIS A 32 -0.68 -14.84 25.35
C HIS A 32 0.54 -15.24 24.50
N PRO A 33 0.75 -16.52 24.15
CA PRO A 33 1.75 -16.92 23.15
C PRO A 33 1.58 -16.23 21.80
N LEU A 34 0.35 -16.08 21.30
CA LEU A 34 0.07 -15.35 20.05
C LEU A 34 0.41 -13.86 20.16
N LEU A 35 0.16 -13.21 21.30
CA LEU A 35 0.65 -11.85 21.55
C LEU A 35 2.18 -11.78 21.56
N ALA A 36 2.83 -12.74 22.23
CA ALA A 36 4.28 -12.83 22.31
C ALA A 36 4.92 -13.04 20.93
N PHE A 37 4.26 -13.78 20.03
CA PHE A 37 4.70 -14.00 18.65
C PHE A 37 4.98 -12.68 17.90
N PHE A 38 4.12 -11.67 18.00
CA PHE A 38 4.34 -10.36 17.35
C PHE A 38 5.51 -9.57 17.97
N HIS A 39 5.92 -9.91 19.18
CA HIS A 39 7.09 -9.35 19.84
C HIS A 39 8.37 -10.18 19.64
N SER A 40 8.28 -11.35 18.98
CA SER A 40 9.40 -12.25 18.78
C SER A 40 10.41 -11.70 17.77
N ARG A 41 11.71 -11.88 18.08
CA ARG A 41 12.81 -11.59 17.15
C ARG A 41 13.00 -12.69 16.11
N ALA A 42 12.39 -13.86 16.30
CA ALA A 42 12.45 -14.97 15.36
C ALA A 42 11.71 -14.68 14.04
N LEU A 43 10.93 -13.60 13.97
CA LEU A 43 10.31 -13.10 12.74
C LEU A 43 10.93 -11.75 12.35
N PRO A 44 12.12 -11.74 11.72
CA PRO A 44 12.78 -10.52 11.28
C PRO A 44 12.03 -9.91 10.09
N LEU A 45 11.64 -8.64 10.23
CA LEU A 45 10.89 -7.90 9.20
C LEU A 45 11.59 -7.86 7.84
N PRO A 46 12.92 -7.63 7.73
CA PRO A 46 13.59 -7.61 6.43
C PRO A 46 13.54 -8.95 5.69
N ALA A 47 13.69 -10.07 6.40
CA ALA A 47 13.61 -11.40 5.80
C ALA A 47 12.17 -11.70 5.36
N LEU A 48 11.19 -11.32 6.19
CA LEU A 48 9.78 -11.49 5.86
C LEU A 48 9.38 -10.66 4.64
N LEU A 49 9.85 -9.42 4.54
CA LEU A 49 9.62 -8.57 3.36
C LEU A 49 10.28 -9.17 2.12
N ARG A 50 11.54 -9.61 2.19
CA ARG A 50 12.24 -10.25 1.07
C ARG A 50 11.47 -11.45 0.54
N ALA A 51 11.10 -12.38 1.43
CA ALA A 51 10.34 -13.57 1.07
C ALA A 51 9.00 -13.19 0.41
N TRP A 52 8.30 -12.19 0.96
CA TRP A 52 7.04 -11.75 0.39
C TRP A 52 7.18 -11.09 -0.98
N VAL A 53 8.16 -10.21 -1.18
CA VAL A 53 8.40 -9.56 -2.48
C VAL A 53 8.72 -10.59 -3.56
N GLN A 54 9.61 -11.55 -3.27
CA GLN A 54 9.96 -12.62 -4.19
C GLN A 54 8.76 -13.52 -4.52
N LEU A 55 7.99 -13.90 -3.49
CA LEU A 55 6.79 -14.70 -3.68
C LEU A 55 5.73 -13.94 -4.50
N ALA A 56 5.47 -12.67 -4.19
CA ALA A 56 4.49 -11.87 -4.92
C ALA A 56 4.84 -11.74 -6.41
N LEU A 57 6.12 -11.57 -6.76
CA LEU A 57 6.55 -11.54 -8.17
C LEU A 57 6.38 -12.88 -8.88
N THR A 58 6.37 -13.98 -8.14
CA THR A 58 6.13 -15.33 -8.67
C THR A 58 4.63 -15.61 -8.83
N LEU A 59 3.82 -15.16 -7.86
CA LEU A 59 2.39 -15.46 -7.78
C LEU A 59 1.52 -14.56 -8.66
N PHE A 60 2.03 -13.41 -9.07
CA PHE A 60 1.28 -12.39 -9.81
C PHE A 60 2.00 -11.99 -11.07
N ARG A 61 1.22 -11.64 -12.11
CA ARG A 61 1.74 -11.03 -13.33
C ARG A 61 1.82 -9.51 -13.13
N PRO A 62 3.01 -8.91 -12.99
CA PRO A 62 3.12 -7.47 -12.79
C PRO A 62 2.62 -6.69 -14.01
N VAL A 63 2.05 -5.51 -13.77
CA VAL A 63 1.86 -4.52 -14.83
C VAL A 63 3.23 -3.95 -15.19
N THR A 64 3.56 -3.96 -16.48
CA THR A 64 4.83 -3.43 -17.00
C THR A 64 4.58 -2.43 -18.11
N GLU A 65 5.40 -1.38 -18.16
CA GLU A 65 5.34 -0.34 -19.20
C GLU A 65 6.75 0.12 -19.56
N GLY A 66 7.10 0.13 -20.85
CA GLY A 66 8.44 0.53 -21.31
C GLY A 66 9.61 -0.22 -20.64
N GLY A 67 9.41 -1.48 -20.26
CA GLY A 67 10.40 -2.29 -19.52
C GLY A 67 10.48 -2.02 -18.02
N TYR A 68 9.57 -1.23 -17.45
CA TYR A 68 9.49 -0.95 -16.01
C TYR A 68 8.31 -1.66 -15.37
N VAL A 69 8.53 -2.25 -14.19
CA VAL A 69 7.47 -2.79 -13.34
C VAL A 69 6.77 -1.65 -12.60
N VAL A 70 5.44 -1.67 -12.55
CA VAL A 70 4.65 -0.58 -11.98
C VAL A 70 4.27 -0.87 -10.53
N PHE A 71 4.61 0.06 -9.65
CA PHE A 71 4.20 0.08 -8.25
C PHE A 71 3.32 1.29 -7.98
N VAL A 72 2.40 1.17 -7.03
CA VAL A 72 1.59 2.28 -6.54
C VAL A 72 1.88 2.56 -5.08
N ALA A 73 1.88 3.83 -4.71
CA ALA A 73 2.04 4.26 -3.33
C ALA A 73 1.00 5.30 -2.91
N ASP A 74 0.58 5.19 -1.66
CA ASP A 74 -0.30 6.16 -1.03
C ASP A 74 -0.19 6.13 0.50
N GLY A 75 -0.66 7.22 1.13
CA GLY A 75 -0.73 7.37 2.57
C GLY A 75 -2.04 6.82 3.12
N LEU A 76 -1.98 6.18 4.30
CA LEU A 76 -3.16 5.69 5.00
C LEU A 76 -3.14 6.16 6.46
N LYS A 77 -4.16 6.90 6.87
CA LYS A 77 -4.36 7.33 8.26
C LYS A 77 -5.32 6.35 8.93
N VAL A 78 -4.88 5.70 10.01
CA VAL A 78 -5.67 4.70 10.75
C VAL A 78 -5.94 5.18 12.16
N GLY A 79 -7.22 5.33 12.51
CA GLY A 79 -7.67 5.73 13.84
C GLY A 79 -7.24 4.73 14.92
N LYS A 80 -6.84 5.26 16.08
CA LYS A 80 -6.44 4.50 17.27
C LYS A 80 -6.99 5.18 18.51
N GLU A 81 -7.67 4.41 19.34
CA GLU A 81 -8.25 4.91 20.60
C GLU A 81 -7.33 4.71 21.81
N GLY A 82 -6.32 3.83 21.68
CA GLY A 82 -5.38 3.52 22.75
C GLY A 82 -4.54 4.74 23.14
N ARG A 83 -4.68 5.19 24.39
CA ARG A 83 -3.93 6.35 24.92
C ARG A 83 -2.44 6.05 25.18
N LYS A 84 -2.04 4.78 25.20
CA LYS A 84 -0.67 4.33 25.50
C LYS A 84 -0.06 3.58 24.31
N MET A 85 -0.17 4.18 23.12
CA MET A 85 0.34 3.61 21.87
C MET A 85 1.40 4.53 21.25
N PRO A 86 2.66 4.05 21.09
CA PRO A 86 3.69 4.83 20.43
C PRO A 86 3.30 5.21 19.00
N ALA A 87 3.79 6.38 18.55
CA ALA A 87 3.55 6.96 17.23
C ALA A 87 2.10 7.40 16.92
N VAL A 88 1.16 7.24 17.86
CA VAL A 88 -0.19 7.81 17.70
C VAL A 88 -0.12 9.33 17.92
N LYS A 89 -0.66 10.09 16.96
CA LYS A 89 -0.78 11.56 17.01
C LYS A 89 -2.12 12.00 16.43
N SER A 90 -2.45 13.27 16.63
CA SER A 90 -3.55 13.93 15.92
C SER A 90 -3.18 14.07 14.44
N LEU A 91 -4.07 13.62 13.57
CA LEU A 91 -3.94 13.62 12.12
C LEU A 91 -5.18 14.27 11.53
N HIS A 92 -4.97 15.30 10.70
CA HIS A 92 -6.02 15.89 9.88
C HIS A 92 -6.43 14.90 8.78
N GLN A 93 -7.73 14.77 8.50
CA GLN A 93 -8.26 14.00 7.39
C GLN A 93 -8.72 14.94 6.28
N GLU A 94 -8.16 14.77 5.09
CA GLU A 94 -8.50 15.55 3.90
C GLU A 94 -9.81 15.07 3.23
N SER A 95 -10.49 14.09 3.83
CA SER A 95 -11.73 13.51 3.31
C SER A 95 -12.91 14.41 3.67
N GLU A 96 -13.61 14.96 2.68
CA GLU A 96 -14.87 15.71 2.83
C GLU A 96 -16.09 14.80 3.13
N ASN A 97 -15.89 13.67 3.81
CA ASN A 97 -17.00 12.78 4.14
C ASN A 97 -17.67 13.26 5.45
N ASN A 98 -18.95 13.60 5.37
CA ASN A 98 -19.77 14.05 6.50
C ASN A 98 -19.73 13.09 7.71
N SER A 99 -19.51 11.79 7.48
CA SER A 99 -19.48 10.80 8.56
C SER A 99 -18.12 10.66 9.25
N LYS A 100 -17.08 11.40 8.82
CA LYS A 100 -15.73 11.30 9.36
C LYS A 100 -15.33 12.59 10.07
N ALA A 101 -14.78 12.45 11.28
CA ALA A 101 -14.20 13.57 11.99
C ALA A 101 -12.99 14.14 11.23
N GLU A 102 -12.90 15.47 11.17
CA GLU A 102 -11.81 16.21 10.53
C GLU A 102 -10.45 15.83 11.12
N TYR A 103 -10.38 15.52 12.42
CA TYR A 103 -9.17 15.06 13.09
C TYR A 103 -9.40 13.68 13.72
N ILE A 104 -8.40 12.80 13.57
CA ILE A 104 -8.34 11.53 14.29
C ILE A 104 -7.02 11.40 15.05
N MET A 105 -7.08 10.77 16.22
CA MET A 105 -5.88 10.21 16.84
C MET A 105 -5.56 8.91 16.12
N GLY A 106 -4.37 8.76 15.57
CA GLY A 106 -4.07 7.59 14.78
C GLY A 106 -2.61 7.44 14.37
N HIS A 107 -2.36 6.37 13.62
CA HIS A 107 -1.10 6.13 12.94
C HIS A 107 -1.19 6.59 11.49
N SER A 108 -0.11 7.21 11.02
CA SER A 108 0.05 7.63 9.63
C SER A 108 0.98 6.65 8.93
N PHE A 109 0.43 5.84 8.03
CA PHE A 109 1.14 4.85 7.25
C PHE A 109 1.47 5.37 5.85
N GLN A 110 2.59 4.90 5.33
CA GLN A 110 2.86 4.86 3.89
C GLN A 110 2.76 3.40 3.45
N VAL A 111 2.12 3.17 2.31
CA VAL A 111 1.91 1.83 1.75
C VAL A 111 2.42 1.79 0.33
N LEU A 112 3.16 0.73 0.01
CA LEU A 112 3.62 0.40 -1.33
C LEU A 112 2.99 -0.92 -1.77
N ALA A 113 2.43 -0.93 -2.97
CA ALA A 113 1.81 -2.10 -3.58
C ALA A 113 2.31 -2.32 -5.01
N LEU A 114 2.38 -3.58 -5.42
CA LEU A 114 2.62 -4.00 -6.79
C LEU A 114 1.31 -3.90 -7.56
N LEU A 115 1.31 -3.24 -8.73
CA LEU A 115 0.18 -3.39 -9.64
C LEU A 115 0.33 -4.71 -10.39
N ALA A 116 -0.68 -5.57 -10.26
CA ALA A 116 -0.76 -6.85 -10.93
C ALA A 116 -1.99 -6.92 -11.83
N GLN A 117 -1.84 -7.58 -12.97
CA GLN A 117 -2.91 -7.83 -13.92
C GLN A 117 -3.34 -9.29 -13.89
N THR A 118 -4.64 -9.53 -14.07
CA THR A 118 -5.23 -10.86 -14.17
C THR A 118 -5.29 -11.31 -15.63
N ALA A 119 -5.49 -12.60 -15.88
CA ALA A 119 -5.70 -13.12 -17.24
C ALA A 119 -6.89 -12.46 -17.94
N GLY A 120 -7.94 -12.11 -17.20
CA GLY A 120 -9.11 -11.38 -17.69
C GLY A 120 -8.94 -9.87 -17.84
N GLY A 121 -7.71 -9.34 -17.76
CA GLY A 121 -7.42 -7.91 -17.95
C GLY A 121 -7.81 -7.01 -16.77
N GLN A 122 -8.25 -7.57 -15.65
CA GLN A 122 -8.49 -6.79 -14.43
C GLN A 122 -7.16 -6.45 -13.77
N VAL A 123 -7.12 -5.35 -13.03
CA VAL A 123 -5.93 -4.91 -12.30
C VAL A 123 -6.24 -4.83 -10.81
N LEU A 124 -5.29 -5.27 -9.99
CA LEU A 124 -5.31 -5.17 -8.54
C LEU A 124 -4.01 -4.54 -8.00
N ALA A 125 -4.08 -4.01 -6.79
CA ALA A 125 -2.91 -3.53 -6.05
C ALA A 125 -2.58 -4.53 -4.94
N VAL A 126 -1.48 -5.26 -5.11
CA VAL A 126 -0.99 -6.26 -4.14
C VAL A 126 -0.11 -5.56 -3.11
N PRO A 127 -0.53 -5.44 -1.83
CA PRO A 127 0.24 -4.73 -0.83
C PRO A 127 1.55 -5.48 -0.51
N LEU A 128 2.68 -4.79 -0.66
CA LEU A 128 4.00 -5.36 -0.37
C LEU A 128 4.53 -4.92 0.99
N LEU A 129 4.35 -3.62 1.29
CA LEU A 129 5.00 -2.99 2.43
C LEU A 129 4.15 -1.84 2.96
N ALA A 130 3.88 -1.83 4.26
CA ALA A 130 3.27 -0.70 4.95
C ALA A 130 4.03 -0.38 6.24
N ARG A 131 4.39 0.89 6.44
CA ARG A 131 5.17 1.37 7.60
C ARG A 131 4.60 2.67 8.16
N ILE A 132 4.74 2.83 9.47
CA ILE A 132 4.38 4.07 10.17
C ILE A 132 5.44 5.12 9.87
N CYS A 133 5.03 6.25 9.32
CA CYS A 133 5.95 7.28 8.81
C CYS A 133 5.90 8.60 9.59
N GLU A 134 4.95 8.78 10.50
CA GLU A 134 4.88 9.95 11.41
C GLU A 134 4.66 9.53 12.87
N GLY A 135 4.68 10.52 13.77
CA GLY A 135 4.24 10.34 15.16
C GLY A 135 5.36 10.23 16.17
N LEU A 136 6.61 9.98 15.74
CA LEU A 136 7.78 9.96 16.61
C LEU A 136 8.84 10.94 16.11
N VAL A 137 9.47 11.66 17.04
CA VAL A 137 10.65 12.50 16.83
C VAL A 137 11.74 12.02 17.77
N GLY A 138 12.93 11.77 17.25
CA GLY A 138 14.02 11.21 18.05
C GLY A 138 15.39 11.25 17.39
N ARG A 139 16.40 10.74 18.10
CA ARG A 139 17.79 10.62 17.60
C ARG A 139 17.99 9.50 16.57
N ARG A 140 17.05 8.55 16.48
CA ARG A 140 17.10 7.47 15.47
C ARG A 140 17.00 8.09 14.07
N ALA A 141 17.85 7.66 13.14
CA ALA A 141 17.90 8.20 11.78
C ALA A 141 16.52 8.30 11.12
N ASP A 142 15.68 7.27 11.27
CA ASP A 142 14.33 7.24 10.70
C ASP A 142 13.32 8.17 11.39
N ALA A 143 13.54 8.58 12.65
CA ALA A 143 12.64 9.49 13.36
C ALA A 143 12.80 10.96 12.91
N ARG A 144 13.86 11.27 12.16
CA ARG A 144 14.11 12.61 11.57
C ARG A 144 13.65 12.72 10.12
N LYS A 145 13.43 11.59 9.45
CA LYS A 145 13.03 11.55 8.04
C LYS A 145 11.57 11.99 7.87
N SER A 146 11.32 12.81 6.86
CA SER A 146 9.95 13.11 6.42
C SER A 146 9.28 11.87 5.83
N GLN A 147 7.95 11.91 5.69
CA GLN A 147 7.21 10.81 5.05
C GLN A 147 7.66 10.58 3.61
N LEU A 148 8.03 11.64 2.90
CA LEU A 148 8.54 11.57 1.53
C LEU A 148 9.85 10.77 1.44
N VAL A 149 10.79 11.02 2.36
CA VAL A 149 12.04 10.26 2.42
C VAL A 149 11.76 8.80 2.76
N LYS A 150 10.88 8.55 3.74
CA LYS A 150 10.52 7.18 4.14
C LYS A 150 9.86 6.40 3.00
N LEU A 151 8.98 7.04 2.22
CA LEU A 151 8.39 6.38 1.06
C LEU A 151 9.45 6.06 0.00
N ALA A 152 10.37 7.00 -0.29
CA ALA A 152 11.46 6.75 -1.22
C ALA A 152 12.35 5.58 -0.74
N ASP A 153 12.72 5.54 0.54
CA ASP A 153 13.48 4.44 1.13
C ASP A 153 12.73 3.10 1.02
N MET A 154 11.44 3.08 1.35
CA MET A 154 10.57 1.90 1.20
C MET A 154 10.51 1.40 -0.25
N PHE A 155 10.38 2.32 -1.20
CA PHE A 155 10.36 1.98 -2.62
C PHE A 155 11.69 1.38 -3.05
N LEU A 156 12.82 2.01 -2.70
CA LEU A 156 14.16 1.52 -3.04
C LEU A 156 14.49 0.18 -2.36
N GLU A 157 14.02 -0.06 -1.15
CA GLU A 157 14.14 -1.35 -0.47
C GLU A 157 13.41 -2.44 -1.26
N VAL A 158 12.14 -2.21 -1.61
CA VAL A 158 11.32 -3.19 -2.34
C VAL A 158 11.85 -3.43 -3.75
N THR A 159 12.23 -2.39 -4.50
CA THR A 159 12.76 -2.57 -5.86
C THR A 159 14.14 -3.20 -5.86
N GLY A 160 14.96 -2.93 -4.83
CA GLY A 160 16.24 -3.61 -4.62
C GLY A 160 16.07 -5.10 -4.34
N LEU A 161 15.06 -5.49 -3.55
CA LEU A 161 14.72 -6.89 -3.29
C LEU A 161 14.12 -7.59 -4.51
N ALA A 162 13.34 -6.85 -5.31
CA ALA A 162 12.74 -7.34 -6.55
C ALA A 162 13.75 -7.47 -7.70
N ALA A 163 14.87 -6.73 -7.64
CA ALA A 163 15.86 -6.62 -8.72
C ALA A 163 15.27 -6.18 -10.07
N VAL A 164 14.34 -5.21 -10.05
CA VAL A 164 13.65 -4.71 -11.26
C VAL A 164 13.85 -3.20 -11.45
N ARG A 165 13.76 -2.75 -12.70
CA ARG A 165 13.53 -1.34 -13.00
C ARG A 165 12.04 -1.04 -12.79
N ALA A 166 11.74 0.06 -12.11
CA ALA A 166 10.39 0.34 -11.66
C ALA A 166 9.91 1.76 -11.95
N VAL A 167 8.60 1.90 -12.09
CA VAL A 167 7.86 3.17 -12.09
C VAL A 167 6.99 3.20 -10.85
N LEU A 168 7.15 4.24 -10.03
CA LEU A 168 6.26 4.54 -8.91
C LEU A 168 5.13 5.44 -9.40
N VAL A 169 3.89 5.03 -9.18
CA VAL A 169 2.69 5.84 -9.42
C VAL A 169 2.16 6.31 -8.07
N ALA A 170 2.12 7.61 -7.85
CA ALA A 170 1.75 8.18 -6.55
C ALA A 170 0.92 9.46 -6.70
N ASP A 171 0.25 9.88 -5.62
CA ASP A 171 -0.56 11.10 -5.60
C ASP A 171 0.27 12.38 -5.84
N ALA A 172 -0.40 13.53 -5.85
CA ALA A 172 0.24 14.83 -6.05
C ALA A 172 1.15 15.28 -4.89
N TYR A 173 0.95 14.76 -3.68
CA TYR A 173 1.78 15.06 -2.52
C TYR A 173 3.21 14.53 -2.70
N TYR A 174 3.36 13.37 -3.36
CA TYR A 174 4.69 12.77 -3.61
C TYR A 174 5.45 13.40 -4.79
N ALA A 175 4.84 14.31 -5.56
CA ALA A 175 5.49 15.07 -6.62
C ALA A 175 6.53 16.06 -6.06
N SER A 176 7.69 15.56 -5.66
CA SER A 176 8.73 16.32 -4.99
C SER A 176 10.13 15.88 -5.39
N ARG A 177 11.09 16.80 -5.25
CA ARG A 177 12.51 16.53 -5.41
C ARG A 177 12.97 15.35 -4.54
N THR A 178 12.51 15.32 -3.29
CA THR A 178 12.87 14.34 -2.28
C THR A 178 12.53 12.90 -2.67
N VAL A 179 11.45 12.71 -3.45
CA VAL A 179 11.08 11.39 -3.98
C VAL A 179 11.75 11.13 -5.32
N ILE A 180 11.78 12.10 -6.23
CA ILE A 180 12.22 11.87 -7.61
C ILE A 180 13.74 11.66 -7.71
N GLU A 181 14.55 12.42 -7.00
CA GLU A 181 16.01 12.32 -7.12
C GLU A 181 16.55 10.94 -6.71
N PRO A 182 16.16 10.34 -5.56
CA PRO A 182 16.62 8.99 -5.20
C PRO A 182 16.17 7.91 -6.19
N LEU A 183 14.94 8.04 -6.73
CA LEU A 183 14.42 7.13 -7.75
C LEU A 183 15.25 7.19 -9.03
N LEU A 184 15.48 8.39 -9.55
CA LEU A 184 16.28 8.61 -10.76
C LEU A 184 17.72 8.12 -10.59
N ALA A 185 18.31 8.31 -9.40
CA ALA A 185 19.66 7.82 -9.10
C ALA A 185 19.81 6.29 -9.18
N ARG A 186 18.70 5.55 -9.11
CA ARG A 186 18.65 4.09 -9.24
C ARG A 186 17.97 3.63 -10.55
N GLY A 187 17.78 4.55 -11.50
CA GLY A 187 17.18 4.24 -12.80
C GLY A 187 15.68 3.92 -12.73
N HIS A 188 14.99 4.39 -11.69
CA HIS A 188 13.54 4.30 -11.52
C HIS A 188 12.87 5.64 -11.82
N HIS A 189 11.55 5.63 -12.03
CA HIS A 189 10.79 6.82 -12.39
C HIS A 189 9.56 7.04 -11.51
N LEU A 190 9.07 8.28 -11.47
CA LEU A 190 7.82 8.66 -10.82
C LEU A 190 6.80 9.13 -11.87
N ILE A 191 5.59 8.61 -11.77
CA ILE A 191 4.37 9.16 -12.36
C ILE A 191 3.51 9.73 -11.22
N SER A 192 3.13 11.00 -11.34
CA SER A 192 2.32 11.65 -10.32
C SER A 192 1.49 12.78 -10.93
N ARG A 193 0.56 13.35 -10.16
CA ARG A 193 -0.19 14.54 -10.55
C ARG A 193 0.58 15.80 -10.16
N ALA A 194 0.71 16.72 -11.12
CA ALA A 194 1.25 18.05 -10.86
C ALA A 194 0.14 18.97 -10.32
N ARG A 195 0.53 19.90 -9.44
CA ARG A 195 -0.39 20.95 -8.99
C ARG A 195 -0.84 21.81 -10.18
N LYS A 196 -2.09 22.27 -10.18
CA LYS A 196 -2.64 23.10 -11.26
C LYS A 196 -1.85 24.40 -11.46
N ASN A 197 -1.27 24.95 -10.40
CA ASN A 197 -0.44 26.15 -10.43
C ASN A 197 1.07 25.86 -10.65
N ALA A 198 1.44 24.62 -10.99
CA ALA A 198 2.83 24.27 -11.22
C ALA A 198 3.44 25.06 -12.38
N VAL A 199 4.74 25.33 -12.25
CA VAL A 199 5.54 26.07 -13.20
C VAL A 199 6.72 25.22 -13.62
N ALA A 200 6.97 25.18 -14.92
CA ALA A 200 8.17 24.61 -15.52
C ALA A 200 8.84 25.65 -16.42
N TYR A 201 9.97 25.29 -17.01
CA TYR A 201 10.81 26.19 -17.79
C TYR A 201 11.21 25.52 -19.09
N GLU A 202 11.28 26.30 -20.16
CA GLU A 202 11.95 25.83 -21.38
C GLU A 202 13.46 25.67 -21.13
N PRO A 203 14.16 24.83 -21.91
CA PRO A 203 15.61 24.85 -21.96
C PRO A 203 16.12 26.27 -22.19
N ALA A 204 17.23 26.63 -21.53
CA ALA A 204 17.85 27.91 -21.82
C ALA A 204 18.41 27.89 -23.26
N PRO A 205 18.21 28.97 -24.04
CA PRO A 205 18.76 29.05 -25.39
C PRO A 205 20.28 28.95 -25.33
N SER A 206 20.87 28.17 -26.25
CA SER A 206 22.32 28.04 -26.38
C SER A 206 22.91 29.40 -26.79
N THR A 207 23.69 30.02 -25.91
CA THR A 207 24.40 31.27 -26.23
C THR A 207 25.74 30.96 -26.88
N THR A 208 25.95 31.43 -28.11
CA THR A 208 27.23 31.31 -28.83
C THR A 208 28.34 32.19 -28.26
N THR A 209 27.98 33.27 -27.56
CA THR A 209 28.94 34.20 -26.92
C THR A 209 29.19 33.85 -25.46
N LYS A 210 30.46 33.62 -25.10
CA LYS A 210 30.89 33.44 -23.70
C LYS A 210 30.79 34.76 -22.96
N ARG A 211 29.74 34.93 -22.15
CA ARG A 211 29.60 36.05 -21.21
C ARG A 211 30.17 35.67 -19.85
N ARG A 212 30.71 36.66 -19.13
CA ARG A 212 31.24 36.50 -17.77
C ARG A 212 30.09 36.09 -16.83
N GLY A 213 30.24 34.96 -16.11
CA GLY A 213 29.25 34.45 -15.15
C GLY A 213 28.70 33.05 -15.49
N ARG A 214 27.92 32.46 -14.57
CA ARG A 214 27.33 31.11 -14.74
C ARG A 214 26.27 31.13 -15.86
N PRO A 215 26.35 30.23 -16.87
CA PRO A 215 25.34 30.15 -17.93
C PRO A 215 23.92 29.96 -17.38
N LYS A 216 22.93 30.59 -18.03
CA LYS A 216 21.51 30.42 -17.66
C LYS A 216 21.12 28.96 -17.85
N LYS A 217 20.60 28.32 -16.79
CA LYS A 217 20.10 26.93 -16.84
C LYS A 217 18.63 26.85 -17.27
N TYR A 218 17.84 27.88 -17.00
CA TYR A 218 16.40 27.90 -17.25
C TYR A 218 16.04 29.02 -18.21
N GLY A 219 15.29 28.69 -19.27
CA GLY A 219 14.75 29.62 -20.24
C GLY A 219 13.44 30.24 -19.79
N ARG A 220 12.49 30.36 -20.72
CA ARG A 220 11.18 30.98 -20.48
C ARG A 220 10.38 30.24 -19.41
N LYS A 221 9.72 30.99 -18.53
CA LYS A 221 8.81 30.46 -17.51
C LYS A 221 7.49 30.05 -18.15
N VAL A 222 7.09 28.79 -17.95
CA VAL A 222 5.83 28.22 -18.45
C VAL A 222 4.93 27.86 -17.28
N ARG A 223 3.78 28.54 -17.16
CA ARG A 223 2.72 28.15 -16.22
C ARG A 223 1.93 27.01 -16.86
N LEU A 224 1.96 25.82 -16.27
CA LEU A 224 1.40 24.63 -16.93
C LEU A 224 -0.11 24.76 -17.21
N ARG A 225 -0.86 25.43 -16.33
CA ARG A 225 -2.29 25.71 -16.56
C ARG A 225 -2.58 26.47 -17.85
N ASP A 226 -1.67 27.33 -18.30
CA ASP A 226 -1.91 28.20 -19.46
C ASP A 226 -1.80 27.40 -20.76
N LEU A 227 -1.14 26.24 -20.74
CA LEU A 227 -1.07 25.33 -21.89
C LEU A 227 -2.42 24.70 -22.26
N PHE A 228 -3.42 24.73 -21.37
CA PHE A 228 -4.79 24.33 -21.70
C PHE A 228 -5.50 25.30 -22.65
N LYS A 229 -5.01 26.53 -22.82
CA LYS A 229 -5.63 27.56 -23.67
C LYS A 229 -5.38 27.35 -25.16
N ALA A 230 -4.28 26.69 -25.54
CA ALA A 230 -3.97 26.40 -26.94
C ALA A 230 -4.64 25.08 -27.35
N TRP A 231 -5.87 25.17 -27.86
CA TRP A 231 -6.72 23.99 -28.10
C TRP A 231 -6.25 23.16 -29.29
N GLN A 232 -5.65 23.78 -30.30
CA GLN A 232 -5.13 23.08 -31.49
C GLN A 232 -3.96 22.14 -31.17
N SER A 233 -3.30 22.30 -30.02
CA SER A 233 -2.16 21.48 -29.60
C SER A 233 -2.55 20.20 -28.85
N PHE A 234 -3.83 19.85 -28.80
CA PHE A 234 -4.33 18.64 -28.13
C PHE A 234 -4.66 17.54 -29.13
N THR A 235 -4.25 16.33 -28.79
CA THR A 235 -4.57 15.11 -29.55
C THR A 235 -5.72 14.38 -28.87
N THR A 236 -6.70 13.92 -29.66
CA THR A 236 -7.83 13.11 -29.17
C THR A 236 -7.49 11.63 -29.27
N VAL A 237 -7.81 10.88 -28.23
CA VAL A 237 -7.50 9.44 -28.11
C VAL A 237 -8.62 8.75 -27.32
N PRO A 238 -8.97 7.49 -27.62
CA PRO A 238 -9.82 6.70 -26.74
C PRO A 238 -9.26 6.66 -25.32
N SER A 239 -10.12 6.82 -24.31
CA SER A 239 -9.67 6.87 -22.92
C SER A 239 -8.99 5.56 -22.54
N PRO A 240 -7.72 5.58 -22.10
CA PRO A 240 -7.04 4.39 -21.61
C PRO A 240 -7.33 4.14 -20.12
N VAL A 241 -8.21 4.93 -19.50
CA VAL A 241 -8.53 4.86 -18.08
C VAL A 241 -9.33 3.58 -17.80
N TYR A 242 -8.92 2.87 -16.75
CA TYR A 242 -9.51 1.59 -16.39
C TYR A 242 -11.03 1.68 -16.17
N GLY A 243 -11.77 0.83 -16.89
CA GLY A 243 -13.23 0.71 -16.78
C GLY A 243 -14.03 1.68 -17.66
N GLU A 244 -13.37 2.61 -18.36
CA GLU A 244 -14.04 3.50 -19.30
C GLU A 244 -14.21 2.82 -20.67
N LYS A 245 -15.38 2.99 -21.29
CA LYS A 245 -15.69 2.50 -22.63
C LYS A 245 -16.40 3.62 -23.41
N GLY A 246 -16.02 3.82 -24.68
CA GLY A 246 -16.65 4.83 -25.55
C GLY A 246 -16.38 6.28 -25.17
N ILE A 247 -15.40 6.55 -24.29
CA ILE A 247 -15.01 7.90 -23.90
C ILE A 247 -13.76 8.29 -24.69
N ALA A 248 -13.79 9.46 -25.35
CA ALA A 248 -12.60 10.07 -25.92
C ALA A 248 -12.07 11.16 -24.97
N LEU A 249 -10.76 11.15 -24.73
CA LEU A 249 -10.08 12.22 -23.99
C LEU A 249 -9.14 12.99 -24.91
N GLN A 250 -8.81 14.21 -24.50
CA GLN A 250 -7.81 15.01 -25.17
C GLN A 250 -6.58 15.15 -24.29
N TYR A 251 -5.39 15.00 -24.87
CA TYR A 251 -4.15 15.25 -24.14
C TYR A 251 -3.15 16.09 -24.93
N ARG A 252 -2.23 16.71 -24.20
CA ARG A 252 -1.06 17.39 -24.74
C ARG A 252 0.15 17.00 -23.91
N SER A 253 1.21 16.52 -24.55
CA SER A 253 2.49 16.22 -23.90
C SER A 253 3.50 17.32 -24.19
N VAL A 254 4.25 17.74 -23.17
CA VAL A 254 5.39 18.67 -23.32
C VAL A 254 6.49 18.29 -22.34
N ASP A 255 7.74 18.34 -22.80
CA ASP A 255 8.90 18.08 -21.96
C ASP A 255 9.53 19.42 -21.57
N LEU A 256 9.58 19.71 -20.27
CA LEU A 256 10.02 20.99 -19.72
C LEU A 256 10.96 20.79 -18.53
N LEU A 257 11.88 21.73 -18.32
CA LEU A 257 12.74 21.76 -17.14
C LEU A 257 11.92 22.10 -15.90
N TRP A 258 11.89 21.18 -14.94
CA TRP A 258 11.20 21.41 -13.68
C TRP A 258 12.18 21.75 -12.56
N ARG A 259 12.13 22.99 -12.07
CA ARG A 259 13.08 23.54 -11.09
C ARG A 259 13.34 22.66 -9.86
N PRO A 260 12.33 22.02 -9.23
CA PRO A 260 12.56 21.18 -8.07
C PRO A 260 13.59 20.08 -8.30
N VAL A 261 13.62 19.46 -9.47
CA VAL A 261 14.56 18.37 -9.82
C VAL A 261 15.71 18.90 -10.69
N GLY A 262 15.53 20.04 -11.36
CA GLY A 262 16.52 20.65 -12.24
C GLY A 262 16.85 19.82 -13.49
N ARG A 263 15.91 18.97 -13.93
CA ARG A 263 15.97 18.10 -15.11
C ARG A 263 14.72 18.28 -15.97
N SER A 264 14.76 17.77 -17.20
CA SER A 264 13.58 17.69 -18.06
C SER A 264 12.59 16.67 -17.47
N ILE A 265 11.33 17.05 -17.41
CA ILE A 265 10.21 16.25 -16.93
C ILE A 265 9.12 16.32 -17.98
N ARG A 266 8.49 15.18 -18.27
CA ARG A 266 7.34 15.11 -19.17
C ARG A 266 6.09 15.53 -18.43
N PHE A 267 5.40 16.54 -18.93
CA PHE A 267 4.09 16.97 -18.45
C PHE A 267 3.01 16.57 -19.44
N VAL A 268 2.03 15.81 -18.96
CA VAL A 268 0.88 15.37 -19.77
C VAL A 268 -0.36 16.08 -19.26
N LEU A 269 -0.86 17.03 -20.04
CA LEU A 269 -2.09 17.75 -19.78
C LEU A 269 -3.26 16.96 -20.34
N VAL A 270 -4.25 16.66 -19.52
CA VAL A 270 -5.40 15.84 -19.92
C VAL A 270 -6.68 16.63 -19.70
N LYS A 271 -7.56 16.60 -20.69
CA LYS A 271 -8.94 17.06 -20.63
C LYS A 271 -9.85 15.84 -20.74
N HIS A 272 -10.53 15.52 -19.64
CA HIS A 272 -11.56 14.51 -19.60
C HIS A 272 -12.93 15.19 -19.78
N PRO A 273 -13.86 14.63 -20.58
CA PRO A 273 -15.16 15.26 -20.83
C PRO A 273 -15.97 15.50 -19.54
N THR A 274 -15.93 14.55 -18.60
CA THR A 274 -16.69 14.63 -17.34
C THR A 274 -15.85 14.95 -16.09
N ARG A 275 -14.58 14.52 -16.02
CA ARG A 275 -13.71 14.69 -14.83
C ARG A 275 -12.88 15.97 -14.86
N GLY A 276 -13.02 16.77 -15.92
CA GLY A 276 -12.34 18.04 -16.07
C GLY A 276 -10.86 17.91 -16.46
N ARG A 277 -10.05 18.85 -15.96
CA ARG A 277 -8.65 19.05 -16.39
C ARG A 277 -7.67 18.60 -15.32
N LEU A 278 -6.64 17.87 -15.73
CA LEU A 278 -5.56 17.41 -14.85
C LEU A 278 -4.21 17.51 -15.56
N ILE A 279 -3.14 17.65 -14.78
CA ILE A 279 -1.77 17.67 -15.28
C ILE A 279 -1.03 16.54 -14.59
N LEU A 280 -0.49 15.61 -15.37
CA LEU A 280 0.39 14.56 -14.91
C LEU A 280 1.84 14.96 -15.14
N LEU A 281 2.72 14.45 -14.29
CA LEU A 281 4.16 14.47 -14.53
C LEU A 281 4.69 13.05 -14.62
N SER A 282 5.69 12.86 -15.48
CA SER A 282 6.53 11.67 -15.56
C SER A 282 7.98 12.11 -15.51
N SER A 283 8.78 11.49 -14.62
CA SER A 283 10.22 11.75 -14.57
C SER A 283 10.99 11.14 -15.73
N SER A 284 10.36 10.24 -16.51
CA SER A 284 10.89 9.75 -17.79
C SER A 284 10.23 10.52 -18.94
N CYS A 285 11.06 10.98 -19.88
CA CYS A 285 10.62 11.51 -21.16
C CYS A 285 10.51 10.43 -22.24
N ASP A 286 10.73 9.16 -21.91
CA ASP A 286 10.65 8.05 -22.87
C ASP A 286 9.29 7.34 -22.77
N LEU A 287 8.60 7.47 -21.62
CA LEU A 287 7.28 6.89 -21.42
C LEU A 287 6.24 7.56 -22.31
N ASP A 288 5.48 6.74 -23.03
CA ASP A 288 4.37 7.20 -23.86
C ASP A 288 3.34 7.99 -23.03
N PRO A 289 2.91 9.19 -23.48
CA PRO A 289 1.94 9.99 -22.75
C PRO A 289 0.61 9.27 -22.48
N VAL A 290 0.13 8.41 -23.38
CA VAL A 290 -1.13 7.66 -23.17
C VAL A 290 -0.93 6.61 -22.08
N ALA A 291 0.23 5.95 -22.06
CA ALA A 291 0.63 5.07 -20.96
C ALA A 291 0.71 5.79 -19.61
N VAL A 292 1.26 7.02 -19.57
CA VAL A 292 1.28 7.84 -18.34
C VAL A 292 -0.15 8.08 -17.80
N ILE A 293 -1.11 8.37 -18.70
CA ILE A 293 -2.52 8.54 -18.34
C ILE A 293 -3.12 7.23 -17.81
N LYS A 294 -2.89 6.13 -18.52
CA LYS A 294 -3.34 4.78 -18.14
C LYS A 294 -2.85 4.39 -16.74
N LEU A 295 -1.54 4.51 -16.50
CA LEU A 295 -0.92 4.11 -15.24
C LEU A 295 -1.39 4.98 -14.09
N TYR A 296 -1.48 6.30 -14.27
CA TYR A 296 -2.06 7.16 -13.23
C TYR A 296 -3.54 6.83 -12.97
N GLY A 297 -4.28 6.49 -14.02
CA GLY A 297 -5.66 6.00 -13.93
C GLY A 297 -5.81 4.69 -13.16
N LEU A 298 -4.74 3.91 -12.98
CA LEU A 298 -4.74 2.69 -12.15
C LEU A 298 -4.39 2.96 -10.68
N ARG A 299 -3.94 4.17 -10.31
CA ARG A 299 -3.52 4.51 -8.94
C ARG A 299 -4.60 4.19 -7.90
N PHE A 300 -5.88 4.45 -8.21
CA PHE A 300 -7.00 4.23 -7.28
C PHE A 300 -7.13 2.77 -6.82
N LYS A 301 -6.51 1.80 -7.50
CA LYS A 301 -6.50 0.40 -7.06
C LYS A 301 -5.89 0.22 -5.68
N ILE A 302 -4.97 1.09 -5.25
CA ILE A 302 -4.45 1.06 -3.88
C ILE A 302 -5.52 1.45 -2.85
N GLU A 303 -6.42 2.37 -3.18
CA GLU A 303 -7.53 2.77 -2.31
C GLU A 303 -8.54 1.62 -2.16
N VAL A 304 -8.79 0.87 -3.24
CA VAL A 304 -9.57 -0.38 -3.18
C VAL A 304 -8.88 -1.39 -2.25
N SER A 305 -7.56 -1.56 -2.38
CA SER A 305 -6.77 -2.41 -1.48
C SER A 305 -6.87 -1.96 -0.02
N PHE A 306 -6.86 -0.65 0.27
CA PHE A 306 -7.03 -0.13 1.64
C PHE A 306 -8.40 -0.45 2.22
N LYS A 307 -9.47 -0.33 1.41
CA LYS A 307 -10.82 -0.68 1.84
C LYS A 307 -10.89 -2.14 2.30
N GLN A 308 -10.26 -3.05 1.55
CA GLN A 308 -10.19 -4.47 1.90
C GLN A 308 -9.27 -4.70 3.12
N ALA A 309 -8.12 -4.02 3.18
CA ALA A 309 -7.19 -4.12 4.30
C ALA A 309 -7.84 -3.74 5.64
N LEU A 310 -8.69 -2.71 5.64
CA LEU A 310 -9.37 -2.21 6.84
C LEU A 310 -10.60 -3.05 7.21
N ASN A 311 -11.49 -3.32 6.24
CA ASN A 311 -12.84 -3.84 6.54
C ASN A 311 -12.97 -5.36 6.38
N THR A 312 -12.05 -6.00 5.65
CA THR A 312 -12.10 -7.44 5.38
C THR A 312 -10.95 -8.14 6.07
N VAL A 313 -9.72 -7.66 5.81
CA VAL A 313 -8.52 -8.28 6.35
C VAL A 313 -8.28 -7.83 7.80
N GLY A 314 -8.64 -6.61 8.19
CA GLY A 314 -8.32 -6.05 9.52
C GLY A 314 -6.82 -5.94 9.79
N GLY A 315 -6.06 -5.53 8.75
CA GLY A 315 -4.61 -5.44 8.74
C GLY A 315 -4.01 -4.43 9.71
N TYR A 316 -4.85 -3.53 10.22
CA TYR A 316 -4.47 -2.49 11.17
C TYR A 316 -5.17 -2.63 12.52
N ALA A 317 -5.89 -3.73 12.79
CA ALA A 317 -6.70 -3.93 14.00
C ALA A 317 -5.91 -4.46 15.23
N TYR A 318 -4.65 -4.05 15.38
CA TYR A 318 -3.83 -4.42 16.54
C TYR A 318 -4.00 -3.48 17.74
N HIS A 319 -3.78 -4.03 18.94
CA HIS A 319 -3.95 -3.35 20.23
C HIS A 319 -2.71 -3.50 21.14
N PHE A 320 -1.49 -3.39 20.61
CA PHE A 320 -0.28 -3.55 21.44
C PHE A 320 0.02 -2.28 22.25
N TRP A 321 -0.52 -2.19 23.46
CA TRP A 321 -0.28 -1.05 24.35
C TRP A 321 1.09 -1.12 25.02
N MET A 322 1.60 0.03 25.44
CA MET A 322 2.82 0.18 26.24
C MET A 322 2.46 0.71 27.62
N MET A 323 2.35 -0.16 28.63
CA MET A 323 1.91 0.23 29.98
C MET A 323 2.73 1.40 30.58
N ALA A 324 4.06 1.38 30.37
CA ALA A 324 5.00 2.41 30.84
C ALA A 324 4.91 3.75 30.09
N MET A 325 4.09 3.85 29.04
CA MET A 325 3.93 5.08 28.27
C MET A 325 3.06 6.10 29.01
N THR A 326 3.48 7.36 29.02
CA THR A 326 2.62 8.47 29.45
C THR A 326 1.41 8.57 28.53
N PRO A 327 0.16 8.56 29.05
CA PRO A 327 -1.04 8.65 28.21
C PRO A 327 -1.03 9.89 27.31
N ILE A 328 -1.35 9.70 26.02
CA ILE A 328 -1.55 10.80 25.07
C ILE A 328 -2.93 11.44 25.25
N ARG A 329 -3.03 12.73 24.95
CA ARG A 329 -4.28 13.50 24.94
C ARG A 329 -4.77 13.69 23.50
N ARG A 330 -6.07 13.94 23.31
CA ARG A 330 -6.61 14.34 21.99
C ARG A 330 -5.93 15.63 21.54
N GLY A 331 -5.63 15.75 20.24
CA GLY A 331 -4.89 16.87 19.68
C GLY A 331 -3.36 16.79 19.86
N ALA A 332 -2.83 15.78 20.57
CA ALA A 332 -1.40 15.65 20.77
C ALA A 332 -0.65 15.43 19.45
N GLY A 333 0.44 16.18 19.24
CA GLY A 333 1.30 16.09 18.08
C GLY A 333 2.31 14.94 18.13
N ASN A 334 3.48 15.15 17.54
CA ASN A 334 4.55 14.16 17.52
C ASN A 334 5.07 13.85 18.93
N GLN A 335 5.43 12.59 19.18
CA GLN A 335 6.00 12.15 20.45
C GLN A 335 7.52 12.26 20.44
N HIS A 336 8.08 13.05 21.34
CA HIS A 336 9.54 13.27 21.48
C HIS A 336 10.16 12.18 22.36
N ILE A 337 10.79 11.19 21.71
CA ILE A 337 11.40 10.02 22.38
C ILE A 337 12.87 10.24 22.75
N ASP A 338 13.54 11.21 22.14
CA ASP A 338 14.93 11.59 22.40
C ASP A 338 15.19 12.11 23.81
N ARG A 339 14.18 12.67 24.47
CA ARG A 339 14.25 13.20 25.84
C ARG A 339 13.97 12.14 26.91
N ARG A 340 13.74 10.88 26.52
CA ARG A 340 13.37 9.77 27.42
C ARG A 340 14.54 8.83 27.63
N THR A 341 14.49 8.05 28.71
CA THR A 341 15.51 7.06 29.07
C THR A 341 15.71 6.02 27.95
N THR A 342 16.90 5.44 27.88
CA THR A 342 17.23 4.37 26.92
C THR A 342 16.28 3.17 27.02
N CYS A 343 15.85 2.82 28.24
CA CYS A 343 14.86 1.76 28.46
C CYS A 343 13.51 2.09 27.80
N TYR A 344 13.02 3.32 27.98
CA TYR A 344 11.78 3.79 27.34
C TYR A 344 11.89 3.78 25.81
N GLN A 345 13.01 4.25 25.26
CA GLN A 345 13.27 4.24 23.81
C GLN A 345 13.25 2.82 23.24
N LYS A 346 13.90 1.86 23.93
CA LYS A 346 13.88 0.44 23.56
C LYS A 346 12.47 -0.16 23.63
N ALA A 347 11.66 0.21 24.63
CA ALA A 347 10.28 -0.23 24.75
C ALA A 347 9.39 0.31 23.61
N VAL A 348 9.56 1.57 23.22
CA VAL A 348 8.89 2.15 22.04
C VAL A 348 9.27 1.42 20.77
N ALA A 349 10.58 1.17 20.56
CA ALA A 349 11.06 0.43 19.39
C ALA A 349 10.47 -0.99 19.33
N ARG A 350 10.46 -1.71 20.45
CA ARG A 350 9.85 -3.05 20.55
C ARG A 350 8.36 -3.05 20.17
N LYS A 351 7.62 -1.98 20.49
CA LYS A 351 6.20 -1.84 20.14
C LYS A 351 6.00 -1.48 18.67
N LEU A 352 6.79 -0.56 18.14
CA LEU A 352 6.81 -0.26 16.70
C LEU A 352 7.09 -1.51 15.86
N ASP A 353 8.10 -2.30 16.24
CA ASP A 353 8.43 -3.54 15.52
C ASP A 353 7.25 -4.52 15.53
N ALA A 354 6.52 -4.61 16.66
CA ALA A 354 5.33 -5.46 16.74
C ALA A 354 4.19 -4.95 15.83
N TYR A 355 3.96 -3.63 15.79
CA TYR A 355 2.99 -3.03 14.86
C TYR A 355 3.35 -3.35 13.42
N HIS A 356 4.62 -3.17 13.04
CA HIS A 356 5.09 -3.44 11.68
C HIS A 356 5.07 -4.93 11.34
N ARG A 357 5.35 -5.84 12.28
CA ARG A 357 5.18 -7.30 12.06
C ARG A 357 3.74 -7.67 11.82
N TYR A 358 2.82 -7.13 12.63
CA TYR A 358 1.39 -7.35 12.44
C TYR A 358 0.95 -6.87 11.05
N VAL A 359 1.29 -5.63 10.70
CA VAL A 359 0.93 -5.04 9.40
C VAL A 359 1.60 -5.77 8.22
N GLN A 360 2.85 -6.21 8.36
CA GLN A 360 3.54 -6.96 7.30
C GLN A 360 2.86 -8.32 7.05
N LEU A 361 2.48 -9.03 8.11
CA LEU A 361 1.71 -10.27 7.98
C LEU A 361 0.34 -10.01 7.35
N ALA A 362 -0.30 -8.88 7.65
CA ALA A 362 -1.54 -8.50 6.99
C ALA A 362 -1.37 -8.24 5.49
N CYS A 363 -0.28 -7.58 5.05
CA CYS A 363 0.04 -7.42 3.63
C CYS A 363 0.18 -8.78 2.94
N ILE A 364 0.86 -9.73 3.59
CA ILE A 364 1.01 -11.10 3.08
C ILE A 364 -0.34 -11.80 3.00
N VAL A 365 -1.15 -11.77 4.05
CA VAL A 365 -2.49 -12.39 4.07
C VAL A 365 -3.36 -11.80 2.96
N GLN A 366 -3.42 -10.48 2.83
CA GLN A 366 -4.19 -9.84 1.78
C GLN A 366 -3.71 -10.24 0.38
N GLY A 367 -2.40 -10.28 0.16
CA GLY A 367 -1.83 -10.75 -1.09
C GLY A 367 -2.13 -12.23 -1.36
N LEU A 368 -2.09 -13.10 -0.35
CA LEU A 368 -2.47 -14.50 -0.52
C LEU A 368 -3.95 -14.66 -0.87
N LEU A 369 -4.85 -13.89 -0.24
CA LEU A 369 -6.27 -13.86 -0.61
C LEU A 369 -6.46 -13.41 -2.06
N GLN A 370 -5.73 -12.37 -2.49
CA GLN A 370 -5.74 -11.90 -3.88
C GLN A 370 -5.17 -12.95 -4.86
N HIS A 371 -4.14 -13.69 -4.46
CA HIS A 371 -3.57 -14.75 -5.28
C HIS A 371 -4.58 -15.88 -5.50
N LEU A 372 -5.23 -16.35 -4.43
CA LEU A 372 -6.30 -17.36 -4.54
C LEU A 372 -7.47 -16.83 -5.37
N ALA A 373 -7.83 -15.55 -5.19
CA ALA A 373 -8.88 -14.94 -5.99
C ALA A 373 -8.56 -14.99 -7.49
N VAL A 374 -7.34 -14.63 -7.88
CA VAL A 374 -6.97 -14.47 -9.30
C VAL A 374 -6.62 -15.81 -9.95
N ASN A 375 -5.91 -16.69 -9.24
CA ASN A 375 -5.35 -17.90 -9.84
C ASN A 375 -6.20 -19.15 -9.57
N LEU A 376 -7.10 -19.11 -8.59
CA LEU A 376 -7.99 -20.22 -8.21
C LEU A 376 -9.46 -19.78 -8.14
N SER A 377 -9.87 -18.84 -9.01
CA SER A 377 -11.19 -18.21 -8.96
C SER A 377 -12.35 -19.21 -8.98
N GLN A 378 -12.26 -20.24 -9.84
CA GLN A 378 -13.30 -21.26 -9.97
C GLN A 378 -13.44 -22.08 -8.69
N SER A 379 -12.32 -22.55 -8.13
CA SER A 379 -12.29 -23.29 -6.86
C SER A 379 -12.83 -22.43 -5.72
N VAL A 380 -12.46 -21.16 -5.65
CA VAL A 380 -12.96 -20.22 -4.64
C VAL A 380 -14.48 -20.04 -4.75
N TRP A 381 -15.02 -19.86 -5.96
CA TRP A 381 -16.46 -19.70 -6.16
C TRP A 381 -17.24 -20.97 -5.85
N ALA A 382 -16.68 -22.15 -6.15
CA ALA A 382 -17.26 -23.44 -5.77
C ALA A 382 -17.28 -23.60 -4.23
N ALA A 383 -16.18 -23.20 -3.57
CA ALA A 383 -16.00 -23.31 -2.13
C ALA A 383 -16.63 -22.17 -1.30
N PHE A 384 -17.19 -21.13 -1.92
CA PHE A 384 -17.70 -19.96 -1.17
C PHE A 384 -18.83 -20.32 -0.19
N GLY A 385 -19.68 -21.29 -0.54
CA GLY A 385 -20.67 -21.89 0.35
C GLY A 385 -21.66 -20.90 0.99
N SER A 386 -21.83 -19.71 0.41
CA SER A 386 -22.58 -18.59 1.00
C SER A 386 -23.25 -17.75 -0.09
N TRP A 387 -23.90 -16.65 0.30
CA TRP A 387 -24.72 -15.83 -0.60
C TRP A 387 -24.31 -14.35 -0.62
N LEU A 388 -24.35 -13.75 -1.81
CA LEU A 388 -24.22 -12.31 -2.02
C LEU A 388 -25.41 -11.83 -2.84
N ARG A 389 -25.89 -10.60 -2.57
CA ARG A 389 -26.96 -9.96 -3.36
C ARG A 389 -26.69 -9.97 -4.87
N THR A 390 -25.43 -9.92 -5.28
CA THR A 390 -25.04 -10.04 -6.68
C THR A 390 -23.84 -10.96 -6.82
N MET A 391 -24.10 -12.19 -7.26
CA MET A 391 -23.08 -13.21 -7.52
C MET A 391 -22.60 -13.11 -8.98
N ARG A 392 -21.42 -12.52 -9.20
CA ARG A 392 -20.78 -12.48 -10.53
C ARG A 392 -19.65 -13.51 -10.59
N LYS A 393 -20.02 -14.78 -10.75
CA LYS A 393 -19.08 -15.93 -10.71
C LYS A 393 -18.04 -15.89 -11.82
N ASP A 394 -18.32 -15.20 -12.92
CA ASP A 394 -17.39 -15.02 -14.05
C ASP A 394 -16.29 -13.98 -13.77
N LEU A 395 -16.39 -13.24 -12.67
CA LEU A 395 -15.40 -12.24 -12.26
C LEU A 395 -14.51 -12.78 -11.13
N VAL A 396 -13.34 -12.17 -10.99
CA VAL A 396 -12.43 -12.44 -9.87
C VAL A 396 -13.16 -12.19 -8.54
N PRO A 397 -13.21 -13.19 -7.63
CA PRO A 397 -13.83 -13.04 -6.33
C PRO A 397 -13.11 -11.99 -5.47
N SER A 398 -13.83 -11.36 -4.56
CA SER A 398 -13.22 -10.43 -3.61
C SER A 398 -12.46 -11.18 -2.51
N GLU A 399 -11.56 -10.49 -1.82
CA GLU A 399 -10.86 -11.05 -0.66
C GLU A 399 -11.82 -11.59 0.42
N MET A 400 -13.00 -10.99 0.55
CA MET A 400 -14.06 -11.45 1.45
C MET A 400 -14.63 -12.81 1.02
N VAL A 401 -14.85 -13.01 -0.27
CA VAL A 401 -15.34 -14.28 -0.83
C VAL A 401 -14.30 -15.38 -0.58
N VAL A 402 -13.03 -15.09 -0.85
CA VAL A 402 -11.92 -16.03 -0.59
C VAL A 402 -11.83 -16.36 0.90
N ALA A 403 -11.84 -15.35 1.78
CA ALA A 403 -11.78 -15.54 3.22
C ALA A 403 -12.95 -16.39 3.73
N HIS A 404 -14.15 -16.22 3.15
CA HIS A 404 -15.29 -17.03 3.51
C HIS A 404 -15.16 -18.48 3.02
N ALA A 405 -14.70 -18.70 1.78
CA ALA A 405 -14.46 -20.02 1.24
C ALA A 405 -13.45 -20.81 2.11
N LEU A 406 -12.33 -20.16 2.46
CA LEU A 406 -11.31 -20.73 3.36
C LEU A 406 -11.88 -21.07 4.74
N ARG A 407 -12.70 -20.19 5.30
CA ARG A 407 -13.34 -20.41 6.60
C ARG A 407 -14.33 -21.57 6.58
N ALA A 408 -15.11 -21.70 5.52
CA ALA A 408 -16.10 -22.78 5.38
C ALA A 408 -15.43 -24.16 5.32
N HIS A 409 -14.26 -24.25 4.67
CA HIS A 409 -13.54 -25.51 4.45
C HIS A 409 -12.45 -25.79 5.51
N LEU A 410 -12.25 -24.88 6.48
CA LEU A 410 -11.25 -25.08 7.53
C LEU A 410 -11.53 -26.32 8.40
N PRO A 411 -12.77 -26.62 8.83
CA PRO A 411 -13.06 -27.84 9.58
C PRO A 411 -12.75 -29.12 8.79
N GLU A 412 -13.15 -29.18 7.52
CA GLU A 412 -12.84 -30.30 6.62
C GLU A 412 -11.34 -30.49 6.46
N PHE A 413 -10.59 -29.40 6.26
CA PHE A 413 -9.13 -29.45 6.25
C PHE A 413 -8.55 -29.99 7.57
N LEU A 414 -9.15 -29.71 8.73
CA LEU A 414 -8.63 -30.23 10.00
C LEU A 414 -8.99 -31.70 10.24
N LEU A 415 -10.10 -32.18 9.67
CA LEU A 415 -10.56 -33.57 9.74
C LEU A 415 -9.89 -34.49 8.72
N ASP A 416 -9.34 -33.94 7.63
CA ASP A 416 -8.69 -34.72 6.58
C ASP A 416 -7.43 -35.44 7.09
N THR A 417 -7.52 -36.76 7.22
CA THR A 417 -6.44 -37.66 7.67
C THR A 417 -5.45 -38.01 6.57
N SER A 418 -5.76 -37.72 5.30
CA SER A 418 -4.94 -38.15 4.14
C SER A 418 -3.60 -37.39 4.05
N GLY A 419 -3.54 -36.14 4.53
CA GLY A 419 -2.36 -35.28 4.42
C GLY A 419 -1.53 -35.06 5.69
N ASN A 420 -2.11 -35.36 6.87
CA ASN A 420 -1.53 -35.24 8.23
C ASN A 420 -0.38 -34.23 8.41
N THR A 421 -0.62 -32.98 8.02
CA THR A 421 0.35 -31.88 7.99
C THR A 421 0.77 -31.45 9.40
N LYS A 422 1.98 -30.90 9.53
CA LYS A 422 2.46 -30.30 10.80
C LYS A 422 1.52 -29.22 11.34
N LEU A 423 0.80 -28.52 10.47
CA LEU A 423 -0.16 -27.49 10.86
C LEU A 423 -1.43 -28.08 11.48
N GLN A 424 -2.02 -29.10 10.85
CA GLN A 424 -3.20 -29.80 11.40
C GLN A 424 -2.88 -30.36 12.78
N LYS A 425 -1.76 -31.11 12.91
CA LYS A 425 -1.29 -31.65 14.20
C LYS A 425 -1.14 -30.56 15.27
N PHE A 426 -0.55 -29.42 14.90
CA PHE A 426 -0.34 -28.31 15.82
C PHE A 426 -1.65 -27.68 16.31
N ILE A 427 -2.62 -27.50 15.41
CA ILE A 427 -3.94 -26.93 15.73
C ILE A 427 -4.73 -27.91 16.58
N LEU A 428 -4.88 -29.17 16.14
CA LEU A 428 -5.65 -30.20 16.83
C LEU A 428 -5.13 -30.43 18.25
N SER A 429 -3.81 -30.46 18.47
CA SER A 429 -3.23 -30.66 19.80
C SER A 429 -3.42 -29.47 20.76
N ARG A 430 -4.00 -28.35 20.31
CA ARG A 430 -4.21 -27.11 21.07
C ARG A 430 -5.63 -26.57 20.91
N ALA A 431 -6.48 -27.31 20.21
CA ALA A 431 -7.85 -26.92 19.99
C ALA A 431 -8.69 -27.25 21.21
N HIS A 432 -9.70 -26.43 21.45
CA HIS A 432 -10.75 -26.72 22.40
C HIS A 432 -11.84 -27.51 21.67
N VAL A 433 -12.04 -28.77 22.05
CA VAL A 433 -12.91 -29.73 21.33
C VAL A 433 -14.32 -29.16 21.14
N ASP A 434 -14.91 -28.56 22.16
CA ASP A 434 -16.27 -27.98 22.10
C ASP A 434 -16.42 -26.82 21.10
N ARG A 435 -15.31 -26.26 20.60
CA ARG A 435 -15.32 -25.16 19.63
C ARG A 435 -15.12 -25.65 18.20
N MET A 436 -14.80 -26.92 17.99
CA MET A 436 -14.54 -27.47 16.66
C MET A 436 -15.86 -27.95 16.01
N PRO A 437 -16.28 -27.34 14.89
CA PRO A 437 -17.47 -27.80 14.17
C PRO A 437 -17.29 -29.24 13.69
N GLY A 438 -18.29 -30.09 13.92
CA GLY A 438 -18.30 -31.48 13.43
C GLY A 438 -17.62 -32.52 14.34
N PHE A 439 -16.85 -32.11 15.35
CA PHE A 439 -16.28 -33.03 16.36
C PHE A 439 -17.28 -33.41 17.47
N GLN A 440 -18.42 -32.72 17.55
CA GLN A 440 -19.51 -33.03 18.48
C GLN A 440 -20.44 -34.17 18.01
N MET A 441 -20.17 -34.80 16.86
CA MET A 441 -20.97 -35.94 16.35
C MET A 441 -20.25 -37.29 16.43
N ALA A 442 -19.19 -37.37 17.24
CA ALA A 442 -18.46 -38.60 17.50
C ALA A 442 -18.41 -38.86 19.01
N GLU A 443 -19.58 -38.98 19.64
CA GLU A 443 -19.77 -39.67 20.92
C GLU A 443 -20.82 -40.77 20.77
#